data_AF-A0A0C3JCH0-F1
#
_entry.id   AF-A0A0C3JCH0-F1
#
_cell.length_a   1.000
_cell.length_b   1.000
_cell.length_c   1.000
_cell.angle_alpha   90.00
_cell.angle_beta   90.00
_cell.angle_gamma   90.00
#
_symmetry.space_group_name_H-M   'P 1'
#
loop_
_entity.id
_entity.type
_entity.pdbx_description
1 polymer ?
#
loop_
_entity_poly.entity_id
_entity_poly.type
_entity_poly.pdbx_seq_one_letter_code
_entity_poly.pdbx_strand_id
1 'polypeptide(L)'
;QWARLQLPNGQVVRSLWREQLKQLEKLHVSQNVKFIHAGQERFGEVQYFVRLATRTLVNGQMPDRDGFVNVALIQLYTFPDESLLLLSSQTVISSKLTEETIIIDVKKIKSIIGMIPHKPTFMSGITEDHCFIVEKPGLDVLQLSIQYNLNRNDDDNKGDDVE
;
A
#
# COMPACT_ATOMS: atom_id res chain seq x y z
N GLN A 1 12.06 9.56 -13.29
CA GLN A 1 12.35 9.05 -11.94
C GLN A 1 11.34 9.61 -10.95
N TRP A 2 11.01 8.90 -9.86
CA TRP A 2 10.05 9.28 -8.80
C TRP A 2 8.55 9.15 -9.09
N ALA A 3 8.18 8.54 -10.22
CA ALA A 3 6.78 8.33 -10.61
C ALA A 3 6.23 6.95 -10.22
N ARG A 4 7.12 5.99 -9.95
CA ARG A 4 6.79 4.56 -9.81
C ARG A 4 7.67 3.92 -8.74
N LEU A 5 7.09 2.98 -8.00
CA LEU A 5 7.77 2.13 -7.03
C LEU A 5 7.34 0.68 -7.28
N GLN A 6 8.31 -0.21 -7.47
CA GLN A 6 8.05 -1.65 -7.55
C GLN A 6 8.06 -2.25 -6.14
N LEU A 7 6.97 -2.93 -5.79
CA LEU A 7 6.82 -3.64 -4.53
C LEU A 7 7.40 -5.07 -4.62
N PRO A 8 7.74 -5.70 -3.47
CA PRO A 8 8.25 -7.07 -3.46
C PRO A 8 7.32 -8.10 -4.11
N ASN A 9 6.01 -7.85 -4.08
CA ASN A 9 4.99 -8.69 -4.72
C ASN A 9 4.86 -8.47 -6.24
N GLY A 10 5.79 -7.72 -6.85
CA GLY A 10 5.81 -7.44 -8.29
C GLY A 10 4.86 -6.33 -8.76
N GLN A 11 4.02 -5.80 -7.88
CA GLN A 11 3.14 -4.66 -8.22
C GLN A 11 3.95 -3.37 -8.41
N VAL A 12 3.47 -2.47 -9.28
CA VAL A 12 4.11 -1.17 -9.52
C VAL A 12 3.17 -0.04 -9.09
N VAL A 13 3.43 0.51 -7.90
CA VAL A 13 2.71 1.66 -7.34
C VAL A 13 3.11 2.90 -8.11
N ARG A 14 2.18 3.83 -8.28
CA ARG A 14 2.39 5.09 -8.99
C ARG A 14 2.01 6.28 -8.12
N SER A 15 2.66 7.41 -8.36
CA SER A 15 2.35 8.66 -7.67
C SER A 15 1.32 9.49 -8.46
N LEU A 16 0.34 10.08 -7.78
CA LEU A 16 -0.69 10.93 -8.38
C LEU A 16 -0.09 12.03 -9.25
N TRP A 17 0.98 12.69 -8.79
CA TRP A 17 1.62 13.80 -9.50
C TRP A 17 1.95 13.50 -10.98
N ARG A 18 2.33 12.26 -11.28
CA ARG A 18 2.69 11.84 -12.65
C ARG A 18 1.52 11.28 -13.42
N GLU A 19 0.46 10.84 -12.75
CA GLU A 19 -0.76 10.36 -13.39
C GLU A 19 -1.72 11.52 -13.73
N GLN A 20 -1.78 12.59 -12.92
CA GLN A 20 -2.56 13.81 -13.22
C GLN A 20 -2.15 14.52 -14.51
N LEU A 21 -0.90 14.31 -14.97
CA LEU A 21 -0.41 14.85 -16.24
C LEU A 21 -0.88 14.05 -17.46
N LYS A 22 -1.64 12.98 -17.26
CA LYS A 22 -2.21 12.16 -18.34
C LYS A 22 -3.68 12.50 -18.57
N GLN A 23 -4.13 12.23 -19.79
CA GLN A 23 -5.55 12.26 -20.13
C GLN A 23 -6.33 11.30 -19.22
N LEU A 24 -7.55 11.69 -18.82
CA LEU A 24 -8.42 10.95 -17.90
C LEU A 24 -8.61 9.48 -18.31
N GLU A 25 -8.62 9.20 -19.61
CA GLU A 25 -8.75 7.86 -20.21
C GLU A 25 -7.51 6.96 -20.04
N LYS A 26 -6.38 7.52 -19.57
CA LYS A 26 -5.08 6.83 -19.38
C LYS A 26 -4.63 6.81 -17.92
N LEU A 27 -5.49 7.21 -16.98
CA LEU A 27 -5.20 7.17 -15.55
C LEU A 27 -5.15 5.71 -15.10
N HIS A 28 -3.96 5.22 -14.81
CA HIS A 28 -3.82 3.89 -14.21
C HIS A 28 -4.13 3.99 -12.72
N VAL A 29 -5.11 3.22 -12.25
CA VAL A 29 -5.67 3.22 -10.89
C VAL A 29 -4.70 2.68 -9.80
N SER A 30 -3.40 2.69 -10.07
CA SER A 30 -2.36 2.06 -9.24
C SER A 30 -1.69 3.02 -8.24
N GLN A 31 -2.41 4.07 -7.83
CA GLN A 31 -1.96 5.09 -6.87
C GLN A 31 -2.46 4.84 -5.45
N ASN A 32 -3.52 4.04 -5.31
CA ASN A 32 -4.07 3.68 -4.03
C ASN A 32 -3.35 2.47 -3.46
N VAL A 33 -2.99 2.55 -2.18
CA VAL A 33 -2.18 1.54 -1.51
C VAL A 33 -2.72 1.17 -0.14
N LYS A 34 -2.51 -0.10 0.21
CA LYS A 34 -2.58 -0.61 1.57
C LYS A 34 -1.18 -0.57 2.19
N PHE A 35 -1.08 -0.06 3.41
CA PHE A 35 0.20 0.07 4.12
C PHE A 35 0.03 -0.06 5.63
N ILE A 36 1.15 -0.28 6.33
CA ILE A 36 1.17 -0.33 7.79
C ILE A 36 1.59 1.02 8.37
N HIS A 37 0.79 1.57 9.28
CA HIS A 37 1.11 2.78 10.02
C HIS A 37 0.67 2.64 11.48
N ALA A 38 1.57 2.98 12.41
CA ALA A 38 1.36 2.79 13.85
C ALA A 38 0.86 1.37 14.24
N GLY A 39 1.31 0.33 13.53
CA GLY A 39 0.93 -1.05 13.78
C GLY A 39 -0.44 -1.47 13.21
N GLN A 40 -1.14 -0.58 12.50
CA GLN A 40 -2.44 -0.84 11.91
C GLN A 40 -2.40 -0.75 10.38
N GLU A 41 -3.25 -1.54 9.71
CA GLU A 41 -3.48 -1.39 8.27
C GLU A 41 -4.25 -0.11 7.99
N ARG A 42 -3.74 0.65 7.02
CA ARG A 42 -4.32 1.91 6.56
C ARG A 42 -4.33 1.94 5.04
N PHE A 43 -5.20 2.79 4.51
CA PHE A 43 -5.38 2.98 3.08
C PHE A 43 -5.14 4.44 2.74
N GLY A 44 -4.56 4.66 1.56
CA GLY A 44 -4.26 6.02 1.12
C GLY A 44 -3.84 6.08 -0.34
N GLU A 45 -3.85 7.30 -0.86
CA GLU A 45 -3.40 7.62 -2.21
C GLU A 45 -1.98 8.17 -2.17
N VAL A 46 -1.07 7.57 -2.93
CA VAL A 46 0.31 8.05 -3.04
C VAL A 46 0.35 9.32 -3.87
N GLN A 47 0.72 10.43 -3.23
CA GLN A 47 0.87 11.72 -3.87
C GLN A 47 2.23 11.83 -4.57
N TYR A 48 3.30 11.49 -3.84
CA TYR A 48 4.70 11.61 -4.29
C TYR A 48 5.58 10.52 -3.68
N PHE A 49 6.63 10.14 -4.42
CA PHE A 49 7.80 9.46 -3.87
C PHE A 49 8.96 10.44 -3.73
N VAL A 50 9.64 10.41 -2.60
CA VAL A 50 10.74 11.34 -2.29
C VAL A 50 11.91 10.57 -1.67
N ARG A 51 13.13 10.94 -2.05
CA ARG A 51 14.36 10.49 -1.37
C ARG A 51 14.89 11.66 -0.53
N LEU A 52 14.82 11.52 0.78
CA LEU A 52 15.21 12.55 1.74
C LEU A 52 16.64 12.30 2.22
N ALA A 53 17.49 13.31 2.16
CA ALA A 53 18.77 13.30 2.84
C ALA A 53 18.53 13.57 4.34
N THR A 54 18.91 12.63 5.20
CA THR A 54 18.75 12.77 6.65
C THR A 54 19.89 12.08 7.38
N ARG A 55 20.32 12.69 8.48
CA ARG A 55 21.28 12.07 9.41
C ARG A 55 20.60 11.40 10.60
N THR A 56 19.28 11.54 10.70
CA THR A 56 18.47 11.07 11.82
C THR A 56 17.37 10.11 11.36
N LEU A 57 16.84 9.36 12.32
CA LEU A 57 15.73 8.43 12.11
C LEU A 57 14.49 9.19 11.60
N VAL A 58 13.92 8.71 10.50
CA VAL A 58 12.62 9.17 9.98
C VAL A 58 11.63 8.02 10.07
N ASN A 59 10.58 8.16 10.87
CA ASN A 59 9.52 7.16 11.06
C ASN A 59 10.02 5.74 11.38
N GLY A 60 11.10 5.66 12.17
CA GLY A 60 11.74 4.42 12.63
C GLY A 60 12.77 3.85 11.67
N GLN A 61 13.04 4.50 10.54
CA GLN A 61 14.01 4.04 9.54
C GLN A 61 15.31 4.82 9.63
N MET A 62 16.44 4.11 9.76
CA MET A 62 17.77 4.71 9.61
C MET A 62 18.04 5.03 8.14
N PRO A 63 18.76 6.13 7.85
CA PRO A 63 19.24 6.39 6.51
C PRO A 63 20.11 5.24 6.00
N ASP A 64 20.12 5.06 4.68
CA ASP A 64 21.03 4.14 4.00
C ASP A 64 22.50 4.59 4.17
N ARG A 65 23.44 3.81 3.63
CA ARG A 65 24.88 4.10 3.74
C ARG A 65 25.26 5.49 3.21
N ASP A 66 24.45 6.04 2.31
CA ASP A 66 24.67 7.34 1.67
C ASP A 66 23.94 8.48 2.41
N GLY A 67 23.25 8.20 3.52
CA GLY A 67 22.54 9.21 4.29
C GLY A 67 21.12 9.52 3.79
N PHE A 68 20.48 8.59 3.07
CA PHE A 68 19.15 8.83 2.49
C PHE A 68 18.07 7.87 2.99
N VAL A 69 16.82 8.35 3.04
CA VAL A 69 15.62 7.54 3.27
C VAL A 69 14.64 7.75 2.12
N ASN A 70 14.08 6.66 1.61
CA ASN A 70 13.02 6.70 0.60
C ASN A 70 11.65 6.71 1.28
N VAL A 71 10.85 7.72 1.00
CA VAL A 71 9.53 7.92 1.61
C VAL A 71 8.45 8.14 0.54
N ALA A 72 7.21 7.90 0.94
CA ALA A 72 6.02 8.26 0.18
C ALA A 72 5.21 9.30 0.97
N LEU A 73 4.73 10.34 0.28
CA LEU A 73 3.67 11.21 0.79
C LEU A 73 2.33 10.58 0.41
N ILE A 74 1.48 10.33 1.40
CA ILE A 74 0.21 9.62 1.24
C ILE A 74 -0.92 10.49 1.79
N GLN A 75 -1.96 10.68 0.98
CA GLN A 75 -3.23 11.25 1.40
C GLN A 75 -4.13 10.12 1.92
N LEU A 76 -4.67 10.28 3.12
CA LEU A 76 -5.33 9.19 3.83
C LEU A 76 -6.78 9.01 3.42
N TYR A 77 -7.23 7.76 3.39
CA TYR A 77 -8.64 7.45 3.52
C TYR A 77 -9.02 7.39 5.00
N THR A 78 -10.29 7.70 5.30
CA THR A 78 -10.88 7.49 6.63
C THR A 78 -10.79 6.02 7.01
N PHE A 79 -10.88 5.75 8.31
CA PHE A 79 -11.19 4.40 8.75
C PHE A 79 -12.50 3.90 8.12
N PRO A 80 -12.65 2.57 7.96
CA PRO A 80 -13.86 1.99 7.40
C PRO A 80 -15.08 2.38 8.24
N ASP A 81 -16.20 2.65 7.57
CA ASP A 81 -17.47 2.81 8.27
C ASP A 81 -17.89 1.46 8.89
N GLU A 82 -17.96 1.42 10.22
CA GLU A 82 -18.26 0.18 10.96
C GLU A 82 -19.67 -0.34 10.68
N SER A 83 -20.64 0.54 10.43
CA SER A 83 -22.03 0.14 10.16
C SER A 83 -22.13 -0.53 8.80
N LEU A 84 -21.51 0.05 7.77
CA LEU A 84 -21.45 -0.56 6.44
C LEU A 84 -20.64 -1.86 6.44
N LEU A 85 -19.55 -1.91 7.19
CA LEU A 85 -18.75 -3.12 7.34
C LEU A 85 -19.58 -4.23 8.01
N LEU A 86 -20.33 -3.92 9.07
CA LEU A 86 -21.20 -4.88 9.73
C LEU A 86 -22.35 -5.36 8.83
N LEU A 87 -23.06 -4.44 8.18
CA LEU A 87 -24.18 -4.75 7.29
C LEU A 87 -23.75 -5.59 6.08
N SER A 88 -22.53 -5.38 5.59
CA SER A 88 -21.94 -6.15 4.50
C SER A 88 -21.29 -7.47 4.95
N SER A 89 -21.49 -7.89 6.21
CA SER A 89 -20.84 -9.09 6.77
C SER A 89 -19.32 -9.07 6.60
N GLN A 90 -18.71 -7.91 6.91
CA GLN A 90 -17.27 -7.63 6.80
C GLN A 90 -16.69 -7.70 5.38
N THR A 91 -17.55 -7.61 4.36
CA THR A 91 -17.12 -7.73 2.94
C THR A 91 -16.75 -6.39 2.33
N VAL A 92 -17.44 -5.31 2.71
CA VAL A 92 -17.27 -3.99 2.08
C VAL A 92 -16.60 -3.03 3.06
N ILE A 93 -15.33 -2.72 2.77
CA ILE A 93 -14.60 -1.68 3.47
C ILE A 93 -14.86 -0.36 2.74
N SER A 94 -15.70 0.49 3.32
CA SER A 94 -16.05 1.79 2.74
C SER A 94 -15.42 2.97 3.48
N SER A 95 -14.76 3.86 2.74
CA SER A 95 -14.04 5.01 3.28
C SER A 95 -14.13 6.23 2.36
N LYS A 96 -13.85 7.42 2.92
CA LYS A 96 -13.72 8.68 2.19
C LYS A 96 -12.26 9.11 2.09
N LEU A 97 -11.88 9.78 1.01
CA LEU A 97 -10.57 10.42 0.93
C LEU A 97 -10.59 11.67 1.83
N THR A 98 -9.54 11.85 2.64
CA THR A 98 -9.40 12.97 3.58
C THR A 98 -8.38 13.98 3.07
N GLU A 99 -8.33 15.16 3.67
CA GLU A 99 -7.24 16.12 3.42
C GLU A 99 -5.97 15.82 4.26
N GLU A 100 -6.03 14.81 5.14
CA GLU A 100 -4.91 14.41 5.97
C GLU A 100 -3.82 13.74 5.13
N THR A 101 -2.59 14.22 5.26
CA THR A 101 -1.43 13.66 4.57
C THR A 101 -0.35 13.26 5.55
N ILE A 102 0.29 12.12 5.28
CA ILE A 102 1.37 11.59 6.08
C ILE A 102 2.55 11.18 5.21
N ILE A 103 3.73 11.18 5.81
CA ILE A 103 4.94 10.62 5.21
C ILE A 103 5.14 9.23 5.79
N ILE A 104 5.39 8.23 4.94
CA ILE A 104 5.76 6.88 5.38
C ILE A 104 7.02 6.40 4.68
N ASP A 105 7.73 5.45 5.29
CA ASP A 105 8.73 4.65 4.57
C ASP A 105 8.01 3.84 3.48
N VAL A 106 8.55 3.90 2.26
CA VAL A 106 8.04 3.14 1.11
C VAL A 106 7.94 1.64 1.37
N LYS A 107 8.78 1.08 2.25
CA LYS A 107 8.76 -0.34 2.66
C LYS A 107 7.52 -0.73 3.47
N LYS A 108 6.79 0.24 4.02
CA LYS A 108 5.54 -0.01 4.75
C LYS A 108 4.36 -0.23 3.81
N ILE A 109 4.51 0.07 2.52
CA ILE A 109 3.51 -0.22 1.49
C ILE A 109 3.47 -1.72 1.22
N LYS A 110 2.29 -2.32 1.36
CA LYS A 110 2.08 -3.77 1.22
C LYS A 110 1.57 -4.15 -0.15
N SER A 111 0.56 -3.43 -0.64
CA SER A 111 -0.06 -3.74 -1.92
C SER A 111 -0.75 -2.53 -2.53
N ILE A 112 -0.99 -2.63 -3.85
CA ILE A 112 -1.90 -1.75 -4.58
C ILE A 112 -3.31 -2.24 -4.37
N ILE A 113 -4.22 -1.30 -4.12
CA ILE A 113 -5.65 -1.54 -3.99
C ILE A 113 -6.41 -0.74 -5.05
N GLY A 114 -7.59 -1.23 -5.44
CA GLY A 114 -8.59 -0.44 -6.13
C GLY A 114 -9.43 0.32 -5.12
N MET A 115 -9.69 1.60 -5.39
CA MET A 115 -10.68 2.39 -4.67
C MET A 115 -11.80 2.71 -5.66
N ILE A 116 -12.95 2.07 -5.47
CA ILE A 116 -14.06 2.15 -6.41
C ILE A 116 -15.11 3.13 -5.86
N PRO A 117 -15.40 4.24 -6.56
CA PRO A 117 -16.40 5.20 -6.12
C PRO A 117 -17.79 4.56 -6.03
N HIS A 118 -18.51 4.85 -4.95
CA HIS A 118 -19.90 4.46 -4.75
C HIS A 118 -20.64 5.47 -3.86
N LYS A 119 -21.96 5.29 -3.67
CA LYS A 119 -22.80 6.18 -2.87
C LYS A 119 -23.69 5.39 -1.90
N PRO A 120 -23.15 4.92 -0.75
CA PRO A 120 -23.93 4.16 0.20
C PRO A 120 -24.97 5.03 0.89
N THR A 121 -26.12 4.44 1.19
CA THR A 121 -27.14 5.06 2.04
C THR A 121 -26.98 4.51 3.45
N PHE A 122 -26.72 5.39 4.41
CA PHE A 122 -26.55 5.04 5.81
C PHE A 122 -27.89 4.78 6.51
N MET A 123 -27.84 4.20 7.71
CA MET A 123 -29.00 4.00 8.57
C MET A 123 -29.74 5.31 8.91
N SER A 124 -29.05 6.46 8.80
CA SER A 124 -29.64 7.79 8.94
C SER A 124 -30.46 8.25 7.73
N GLY A 125 -30.47 7.49 6.63
CA GLY A 125 -31.07 7.86 5.34
C GLY A 125 -30.21 8.81 4.50
N ILE A 126 -29.06 9.26 5.02
CA ILE A 126 -28.14 10.13 4.30
C ILE A 126 -27.35 9.29 3.29
N THR A 127 -27.19 9.80 2.08
CA THR A 127 -26.35 9.20 1.04
C THR A 127 -25.13 10.08 0.85
N GLU A 128 -23.93 9.49 0.87
CA GLU A 128 -22.67 10.22 0.76
C GLU A 128 -21.75 9.61 -0.29
N ASP A 129 -20.85 10.41 -0.84
CA ASP A 129 -19.83 9.93 -1.78
C ASP A 129 -18.71 9.22 -1.02
N HIS A 130 -18.52 7.94 -1.33
CA HIS A 130 -17.52 7.08 -0.71
C HIS A 130 -16.73 6.32 -1.79
N CYS A 131 -15.67 5.64 -1.37
CA CYS A 131 -15.07 4.57 -2.13
C CYS A 131 -15.15 3.27 -1.33
N PHE A 132 -15.18 2.12 -2.02
CA PHE A 132 -14.90 0.84 -1.40
C PHE A 132 -13.62 0.22 -1.94
N ILE A 133 -12.97 -0.56 -1.10
CA ILE A 133 -11.69 -1.18 -1.40
C ILE A 133 -11.88 -2.47 -2.19
N VAL A 134 -11.03 -2.68 -3.18
CA VAL A 134 -10.90 -3.93 -3.91
C VAL A 134 -9.43 -4.35 -3.91
N GLU A 135 -9.14 -5.52 -3.35
CA GLU A 135 -7.82 -6.12 -3.44
C GLU A 135 -7.73 -7.11 -4.59
N LYS A 136 -6.54 -7.27 -5.18
CA LYS A 136 -6.32 -8.30 -6.18
C LYS A 136 -6.35 -9.67 -5.49
N PRO A 137 -7.26 -10.59 -5.86
CA PRO A 137 -7.33 -11.91 -5.26
C PRO A 137 -6.05 -12.71 -5.51
N GLY A 138 -5.66 -13.54 -4.53
CA GLY A 138 -4.50 -14.44 -4.62
C GLY A 138 -3.13 -13.78 -4.36
N LEU A 139 -3.09 -12.49 -4.00
CA LEU A 139 -1.83 -11.79 -3.71
C LEU A 139 -1.16 -12.31 -2.42
N ASP A 140 -1.95 -12.63 -1.39
CA ASP A 140 -1.44 -13.17 -0.13
C ASP A 140 -0.75 -14.54 -0.32
N VAL A 141 -1.22 -15.33 -1.29
CA VAL A 141 -0.65 -16.65 -1.64
C VAL A 141 0.76 -16.49 -2.24
N LEU A 142 1.00 -15.42 -3.01
CA LEU A 142 2.32 -15.13 -3.58
C LEU A 142 3.30 -14.59 -2.53
N GLN A 143 2.81 -13.84 -1.53
CA GLN A 143 3.67 -13.36 -0.45
C GLN A 143 4.16 -14.52 0.43
N LEU A 144 3.30 -15.52 0.66
CA LEU A 144 3.63 -16.72 1.43
C LEU A 144 4.72 -17.55 0.73
N SER A 145 4.61 -17.75 -0.60
CA SER A 145 5.60 -18.52 -1.36
C SER A 145 6.97 -17.84 -1.42
N ILE A 146 7.05 -16.51 -1.41
CA ILE A 146 8.32 -15.76 -1.31
C ILE A 146 8.97 -15.96 0.07
N GLN A 147 8.18 -15.96 1.15
CA GLN A 147 8.71 -16.25 2.50
C GLN A 147 9.24 -17.67 2.62
N TYR A 148 8.55 -18.68 2.07
CA TYR A 148 9.04 -20.06 2.04
C TYR A 148 10.39 -20.20 1.31
N ASN A 149 10.59 -19.44 0.22
CA ASN A 149 11.85 -19.48 -0.53
C ASN A 149 13.00 -18.78 0.21
N LEU A 150 12.73 -17.72 1.00
CA LEU A 150 13.76 -17.05 1.80
C LEU A 150 14.24 -17.92 2.98
N ASN A 151 13.38 -18.83 3.46
CA ASN A 151 13.69 -19.76 4.53
C ASN A 151 14.40 -21.05 4.05
N ARG A 152 14.73 -21.17 2.76
CA ARG A 152 15.32 -22.38 2.16
C ARG A 152 16.82 -22.28 1.83
N ASN A 153 17.53 -21.35 2.46
CA ASN A 153 19.00 -21.28 2.45
C ASN A 153 19.42 -21.46 3.92
N ASP A 154 20.21 -22.42 4.39
CA ASP A 154 21.09 -23.42 3.79
C ASP A 154 21.13 -24.58 4.80
N ASP A 155 20.86 -25.84 4.42
CA ASP A 155 21.22 -26.96 5.33
C ASP A 155 21.45 -28.32 4.65
N ASP A 156 21.71 -28.36 3.32
CA ASP A 156 21.95 -29.64 2.64
C ASP A 156 23.11 -29.56 1.63
N ASN A 157 24.36 -29.73 2.11
CA ASN A 157 25.48 -30.39 1.39
C ASN A 157 26.75 -30.32 2.26
N LYS A 158 27.52 -31.37 2.56
CA LYS A 158 27.80 -32.65 1.88
C LYS A 158 28.19 -33.70 2.92
N GLY A 159 27.62 -34.90 2.79
CA GLY A 159 28.16 -36.14 3.33
C GLY A 159 28.15 -37.19 2.23
N ASP A 160 29.21 -37.99 2.19
CA ASP A 160 29.49 -39.14 1.33
C ASP A 160 29.89 -38.89 -0.13
N ASP A 161 31.21 -39.03 -0.36
CA ASP A 161 31.69 -39.88 -1.45
C ASP A 161 32.62 -40.94 -0.83
N VAL A 162 32.21 -42.20 -0.99
CA VAL A 162 32.96 -43.42 -0.72
C VAL A 162 33.61 -43.90 -2.02
N GLU A 163 34.94 -44.02 -2.03
CA GLU A 163 35.66 -45.12 -2.70
C GLU A 163 37.03 -45.34 -2.06
#